data_AF-A0A497HIW6-F1
#
_entry.id   AF-A0A497HIW6-F1
#
_cell.length_a   1.000
_cell.length_b   1.000
_cell.length_c   1.000
_cell.angle_alpha   90.00
_cell.angle_beta   90.00
_cell.angle_gamma   90.00
#
_symmetry.space_group_name_H-M   'P 1'
#
loop_
_entity.id
_entity.type
_entity.pdbx_description
1 polymer ?
#
loop_
_entity_poly.entity_id
_entity_poly.type
_entity_poly.pdbx_seq_one_letter_code
_entity_poly.pdbx_strand_id
1 'polypeptide(L)'
;FLNEKDLKGIFVGGPGPTKYHFVDGDYLHYEIKNKIIDIFDTGYTDESGLRELVEIASQRMSDLKISREKRIMKRFLREITKKGKSLAIYGEDEVRKALEMGAVDTLLLSEDLNKYRVKLVCDSCGKEERITLTKRELESIEKNSPKCKTCNGNMVIKEKIDVVEELSKKALEMGTKVELISSDSEEGATLLSTFGGVAGILRFEI
;
A
#
# COMPACT_ATOMS: atom_id res chain seq x y z
N PHE A 1 21.19 -13.77 -18.04
CA PHE A 1 20.88 -13.62 -16.61
C PHE A 1 21.79 -12.64 -15.88
N LEU A 2 23.13 -12.77 -15.95
CA LEU A 2 24.06 -11.84 -15.28
C LEU A 2 24.01 -10.39 -15.80
N ASN A 3 23.53 -10.18 -17.03
CA ASN A 3 23.35 -8.85 -17.62
C ASN A 3 21.99 -8.20 -17.29
N GLU A 4 21.07 -8.92 -16.62
CA GLU A 4 19.76 -8.39 -16.22
C GLU A 4 19.86 -7.82 -14.81
N LYS A 5 20.27 -6.55 -14.71
CA LYS A 5 20.47 -5.85 -13.43
C LYS A 5 19.17 -5.74 -12.62
N ASP A 6 18.02 -5.73 -13.30
CA ASP A 6 16.70 -5.59 -12.67
C ASP A 6 16.07 -6.92 -12.24
N LEU A 7 16.78 -8.06 -12.43
CA LEU A 7 16.29 -9.37 -12.00
C LEU A 7 16.27 -9.45 -10.47
N LYS A 8 15.07 -9.35 -9.89
CA LYS A 8 14.82 -9.40 -8.43
C LYS A 8 14.81 -10.80 -7.84
N GLY A 9 14.49 -11.81 -8.64
CA GLY A 9 14.50 -13.21 -8.20
C GLY A 9 14.05 -14.18 -9.29
N ILE A 10 14.14 -15.47 -8.96
CA ILE A 10 13.96 -16.59 -9.89
C ILE A 10 13.05 -17.62 -9.22
N PHE A 11 12.10 -18.17 -9.98
CA PHE A 11 11.34 -19.35 -9.59
C PHE A 11 11.81 -20.54 -10.42
N VAL A 12 11.91 -21.71 -9.78
CA VAL A 12 12.33 -22.95 -10.46
C VAL A 12 11.17 -23.94 -10.43
N GLY A 13 10.77 -24.42 -11.60
CA GLY A 13 9.73 -25.45 -11.75
C GLY A 13 10.33 -26.77 -12.23
N GLY A 14 9.80 -27.89 -11.74
CA GLY A 14 10.09 -29.19 -12.34
C GLY A 14 9.33 -30.34 -11.67
N PRO A 15 9.30 -31.52 -12.29
CA PRO A 15 8.63 -32.67 -11.71
C PRO A 15 9.50 -33.35 -10.65
N GLY A 16 8.90 -33.64 -9.49
CA GLY A 16 9.47 -34.55 -8.50
C GLY A 16 10.83 -34.09 -7.93
N PRO A 17 11.75 -35.01 -7.59
CA PRO A 17 12.99 -34.64 -6.91
C PRO A 17 14.04 -33.97 -7.82
N THR A 18 13.90 -34.10 -9.14
CA THR A 18 14.89 -33.61 -10.13
C THR A 18 15.19 -32.13 -10.00
N LYS A 19 14.18 -31.32 -9.68
CA LYS A 19 14.33 -29.86 -9.49
C LYS A 19 15.24 -29.50 -8.31
N TYR A 20 15.19 -30.27 -7.22
CA TYR A 20 16.07 -30.05 -6.07
C TYR A 20 17.50 -30.43 -6.42
N HIS A 21 17.71 -31.55 -7.12
CA HIS A 21 19.04 -31.92 -7.61
C HIS A 21 19.64 -30.88 -8.56
N PHE A 22 18.82 -30.25 -9.40
CA PHE A 22 19.26 -29.17 -10.29
C PHE A 22 19.67 -27.91 -9.51
N VAL A 23 18.85 -27.48 -8.54
CA VAL A 23 19.13 -26.28 -7.73
C VAL A 23 20.31 -26.49 -6.78
N ASP A 24 20.36 -27.66 -6.13
CA ASP A 24 21.36 -27.98 -5.12
C ASP A 24 22.71 -28.34 -5.74
N GLY A 25 22.72 -28.84 -6.98
CA GLY A 25 23.94 -29.13 -7.73
C GLY A 25 24.74 -27.88 -8.09
N ASP A 26 25.99 -28.09 -8.51
CA ASP A 26 26.93 -27.02 -8.92
C ASP A 26 26.74 -26.58 -10.38
N TYR A 27 25.51 -26.68 -10.90
CA TYR A 27 25.18 -26.30 -12.28
C TYR A 27 24.90 -24.81 -12.44
N LEU A 28 24.45 -24.15 -11.36
CA LEU A 28 24.08 -22.75 -11.36
C LEU A 28 25.18 -21.89 -10.74
N HIS A 29 25.50 -20.77 -11.39
CA HIS A 29 26.38 -19.77 -10.81
C HIS A 29 25.80 -19.26 -9.47
N TYR A 30 26.64 -19.02 -8.47
CA TYR A 30 26.21 -18.69 -7.10
C TYR A 30 25.28 -17.47 -7.04
N GLU A 31 25.49 -16.46 -7.90
CA GLU A 31 24.63 -15.27 -8.00
C GLU A 31 23.21 -15.58 -8.48
N ILE A 32 23.04 -16.64 -9.28
CA ILE A 32 21.73 -17.12 -9.74
C ILE A 32 21.06 -17.90 -8.61
N LYS A 33 21.82 -18.79 -7.95
CA LYS A 33 21.33 -19.61 -6.83
C LYS A 33 20.81 -18.74 -5.68
N ASN A 34 21.53 -17.68 -5.35
CA ASN A 34 21.11 -16.70 -4.33
C ASN A 34 19.85 -15.90 -4.69
N LYS A 35 19.44 -15.88 -5.96
CA LYS A 35 18.22 -15.21 -6.43
C LYS A 35 17.00 -16.14 -6.49
N ILE A 36 17.14 -17.43 -6.18
CA ILE A 36 16.01 -18.37 -6.19
C ILE A 36 15.09 -18.02 -5.00
N ILE A 37 13.86 -17.60 -5.31
CA ILE A 37 12.84 -17.26 -4.31
C ILE A 37 12.16 -18.53 -3.82
N ASP A 38 11.82 -19.43 -4.75
CA ASP A 38 11.08 -20.64 -4.44
C ASP A 38 11.21 -21.69 -5.56
N ILE A 39 10.85 -22.92 -5.19
CA ILE A 39 10.89 -24.08 -6.07
C ILE A 39 9.49 -24.72 -6.07
N PHE A 40 8.95 -24.98 -7.26
CA PHE A 40 7.61 -25.51 -7.44
C PHE A 40 7.62 -26.85 -8.17
N ASP A 41 6.72 -27.73 -7.76
CA ASP A 41 6.38 -28.92 -8.54
C ASP A 41 5.54 -28.51 -9.75
N THR A 42 5.92 -28.98 -10.94
CA THR A 42 5.13 -28.82 -12.18
C THR A 42 4.85 -30.19 -12.78
N GLY A 43 3.67 -30.37 -13.35
CA GLY A 43 3.26 -31.61 -14.02
C GLY A 43 3.91 -31.81 -15.39
N TYR A 44 4.37 -30.74 -16.02
CA TYR A 44 4.94 -30.74 -17.36
C TYR A 44 6.27 -29.97 -17.43
N THR A 45 7.08 -30.29 -18.45
CA THR A 45 8.41 -29.66 -18.69
C THR A 45 8.47 -28.87 -20.00
N ASP A 46 7.36 -28.79 -20.73
CA ASP A 46 7.21 -27.99 -21.94
C ASP A 46 6.66 -26.58 -21.59
N GLU A 47 6.23 -25.81 -22.59
CA GLU A 47 5.63 -24.48 -22.37
C GLU A 47 4.40 -24.52 -21.46
N SER A 48 3.70 -25.65 -21.39
CA SER A 48 2.55 -25.84 -20.49
C SER A 48 3.00 -25.83 -19.03
N GLY A 49 4.13 -26.48 -18.73
CA GLY A 49 4.75 -26.47 -17.41
C GLY A 49 5.21 -25.08 -16.96
N LEU A 50 5.63 -24.23 -17.91
CA LEU A 50 5.94 -22.83 -17.60
C LEU A 50 4.70 -22.03 -17.20
N ARG A 51 3.57 -22.24 -17.89
CA ARG A 51 2.30 -21.58 -17.54
C ARG A 51 1.80 -22.02 -16.16
N GLU A 52 1.88 -23.32 -15.88
CA GLU A 52 1.56 -23.91 -14.57
C GLU A 52 2.45 -23.31 -13.46
N LEU A 53 3.77 -23.22 -13.70
CA LEU A 53 4.71 -22.60 -12.76
C LEU A 53 4.31 -21.15 -12.45
N VAL A 54 3.96 -20.37 -13.46
CA VAL A 54 3.54 -18.96 -13.30
C VAL A 54 2.27 -18.86 -12.46
N GLU A 55 1.29 -19.74 -12.69
CA GLU A 55 0.04 -19.77 -11.95
C GLU A 55 0.28 -20.08 -10.46
N ILE A 56 1.02 -21.15 -10.16
CA ILE A 56 1.32 -21.56 -8.78
C ILE A 56 2.16 -20.49 -8.07
N ALA A 57 3.17 -19.93 -8.76
CA ALA A 57 4.00 -18.87 -8.21
C ALA A 57 3.16 -17.62 -7.89
N SER A 58 2.24 -17.24 -8.78
CA SER A 58 1.33 -16.12 -8.56
C SER A 58 0.47 -16.34 -7.32
N GLN A 59 -0.10 -17.53 -7.14
CA GLN A 59 -0.90 -17.87 -5.96
C GLN A 59 -0.09 -17.77 -4.67
N ARG A 60 1.11 -18.38 -4.64
CA ARG A 60 1.96 -18.35 -3.44
C ARG A 60 2.43 -16.94 -3.09
N MET A 61 2.71 -16.11 -4.10
CA MET A 61 3.05 -14.70 -3.89
C MET A 61 1.89 -13.90 -3.29
N SER A 62 0.66 -14.15 -3.73
CA SER A 62 -0.55 -13.57 -3.12
C SER A 62 -0.69 -13.98 -1.66
N ASP A 63 -0.47 -15.27 -1.33
CA ASP A 63 -0.53 -15.76 0.04
C ASP A 63 0.54 -15.11 0.94
N LEU A 64 1.75 -14.90 0.41
CA LEU A 64 2.82 -14.18 1.10
C LEU A 64 2.48 -12.71 1.32
N LYS A 65 1.88 -12.03 0.32
CA LYS A 65 1.41 -10.65 0.43
C LYS A 65 0.37 -10.54 1.57
N ILE A 66 -0.66 -11.37 1.53
CA ILE A 66 -1.72 -11.42 2.55
C ILE A 66 -1.12 -11.71 3.93
N SER A 67 -0.19 -12.67 4.03
CA SER A 67 0.47 -13.01 5.29
C SER A 67 1.27 -11.85 5.88
N ARG A 68 1.92 -11.04 5.03
CA ARG A 68 2.63 -9.82 5.45
C ARG A 68 1.65 -8.75 5.93
N GLU A 69 0.60 -8.48 5.17
CA GLU A 69 -0.45 -7.52 5.52
C GLU A 69 -1.07 -7.85 6.89
N LYS A 70 -1.46 -9.12 7.11
CA LYS A 70 -1.99 -9.61 8.39
C LYS A 70 -1.02 -9.39 9.54
N ARG A 71 0.28 -9.64 9.34
CA ARG A 71 1.29 -9.44 10.40
C ARG A 71 1.40 -7.97 10.81
N ILE A 72 1.36 -7.07 9.83
CA ILE A 72 1.46 -5.63 10.06
C ILE A 72 0.20 -5.11 10.74
N MET A 73 -0.98 -5.51 10.28
CA MET A 73 -2.24 -5.15 10.92
C MET A 73 -2.34 -5.68 12.36
N LYS A 74 -1.91 -6.92 12.62
CA LYS A 74 -1.83 -7.45 14.00
C LYS A 74 -0.89 -6.64 14.89
N ARG A 75 0.25 -6.16 14.35
CA ARG A 75 1.15 -5.24 15.08
C ARG A 75 0.42 -3.94 15.41
N PHE A 76 -0.26 -3.33 14.44
CA PHE A 76 -1.02 -2.10 14.63
C PHE A 76 -2.14 -2.25 15.68
N LEU A 77 -2.98 -3.28 15.56
CA LEU A 77 -4.06 -3.56 16.52
C LEU A 77 -3.55 -3.84 17.95
N ARG A 78 -2.38 -4.47 18.07
CA ARG A 78 -1.72 -4.64 19.37
C ARG A 78 -1.32 -3.31 19.98
N GLU A 79 -0.85 -2.34 19.19
CA GLU A 79 -0.53 -1.00 19.71
C GLU A 79 -1.80 -0.27 20.19
N ILE A 80 -2.92 -0.38 19.46
CA ILE A 80 -4.21 0.20 19.89
C ILE A 80 -4.67 -0.35 21.24
N THR A 81 -4.52 -1.66 21.46
CA THR A 81 -5.04 -2.34 22.66
C THR A 81 -4.11 -2.23 23.88
N LYS A 82 -2.94 -1.59 23.75
CA LYS A 82 -2.04 -1.36 24.88
C LYS A 82 -2.67 -0.43 25.90
N LYS A 83 -2.63 -0.84 27.17
CA LYS A 83 -3.01 -0.01 28.32
C LYS A 83 -1.81 0.87 28.69
N GLY A 84 -1.59 1.96 27.95
CA GLY A 84 -0.48 2.87 28.18
C GLY A 84 -0.19 3.73 26.96
N LYS A 85 1.07 4.11 26.80
CA LYS A 85 1.52 4.84 25.61
C LYS A 85 1.40 3.93 24.37
N SER A 86 0.72 4.45 23.35
CA SER A 86 0.43 3.74 22.11
C SER A 86 1.23 4.34 20.96
N LEU A 87 1.76 3.48 20.11
CA LEU A 87 2.39 3.88 18.85
C LEU A 87 1.42 3.80 17.67
N ALA A 88 0.13 3.51 17.90
CA ALA A 88 -0.87 3.52 16.84
C ALA A 88 -1.41 4.92 16.60
N ILE A 89 -1.49 5.30 15.33
CA ILE A 89 -2.20 6.49 14.88
C ILE A 89 -3.17 6.11 13.76
N TYR A 90 -4.32 6.75 13.71
CA TYR A 90 -5.32 6.53 12.68
C TYR A 90 -6.14 7.79 12.48
N GLY A 91 -6.86 7.84 11.36
CA GLY A 91 -7.51 9.06 10.92
C GLY A 91 -6.59 9.84 9.98
N GLU A 92 -7.17 10.35 8.90
CA GLU A 92 -6.41 10.97 7.83
C GLU A 92 -5.66 12.24 8.28
N ASP A 93 -6.31 13.08 9.09
CA ASP A 93 -5.73 14.35 9.53
C ASP A 93 -4.64 14.15 10.57
N GLU A 94 -4.83 13.22 11.50
CA GLU A 94 -3.87 12.82 12.52
C GLU A 94 -2.64 12.20 11.85
N VAL A 95 -2.84 11.24 10.95
CA VAL A 95 -1.75 10.59 10.21
C VAL A 95 -1.00 11.61 9.35
N ARG A 96 -1.70 12.54 8.69
CA ARG A 96 -1.06 13.59 7.89
C ARG A 96 -0.15 14.48 8.73
N LYS A 97 -0.60 14.92 9.91
CA LYS A 97 0.22 15.70 10.86
C LYS A 97 1.43 14.91 11.32
N ALA A 98 1.25 13.64 11.67
CA ALA A 98 2.36 12.79 12.12
C ALA A 98 3.38 12.50 11.00
N LEU A 99 2.93 12.37 9.76
CA LEU A 99 3.82 12.27 8.59
C LEU A 99 4.66 13.54 8.43
N GLU A 100 4.04 14.72 8.54
CA GLU A 100 4.75 16.01 8.45
C GLU A 100 5.78 16.19 9.57
N MET A 101 5.55 15.60 10.74
CA MET A 101 6.52 15.56 11.84
C MET A 101 7.60 14.49 11.68
N GLY A 102 7.52 13.63 10.65
CA GLY A 102 8.43 12.49 10.47
C GLY A 102 8.30 11.41 11.55
N ALA A 103 7.17 11.39 12.28
CA ALA A 103 6.94 10.50 13.41
C ALA A 103 6.48 9.10 12.99
N VAL A 104 6.02 8.92 11.74
CA VAL A 104 5.48 7.64 11.26
C VAL A 104 6.61 6.68 10.83
N ASP A 105 6.59 5.46 11.36
CA ASP A 105 7.46 4.35 10.95
C ASP A 105 6.88 3.66 9.71
N THR A 106 5.63 3.20 9.86
CA THR A 106 4.90 2.47 8.83
C THR A 106 3.53 3.11 8.63
N LEU A 107 3.26 3.61 7.42
CA LEU A 107 1.95 4.08 6.97
C LEU A 107 1.14 2.91 6.40
N LEU A 108 -0.11 2.77 6.83
CA LEU A 108 -1.06 1.76 6.40
C LEU A 108 -2.20 2.43 5.63
N LEU A 109 -2.36 2.08 4.36
CA LEU A 109 -3.42 2.59 3.51
C LEU A 109 -4.23 1.43 2.96
N SER A 110 -5.56 1.55 3.00
CA SER A 110 -6.45 0.60 2.31
C SER A 110 -6.33 0.80 0.79
N GLU A 111 -6.19 -0.29 0.04
CA GLU A 111 -6.21 -0.25 -1.44
C GLU A 111 -7.55 0.30 -1.97
N ASP A 112 -8.65 0.02 -1.26
CA ASP A 112 -10.00 0.48 -1.59
C ASP A 112 -10.33 1.92 -1.14
N LEU A 113 -9.34 2.69 -0.67
CA LEU A 113 -9.58 4.06 -0.22
C LEU A 113 -9.85 5.00 -1.40
N ASN A 114 -11.13 5.17 -1.76
CA ASN A 114 -11.54 6.01 -2.87
C ASN A 114 -11.91 7.44 -2.43
N LYS A 115 -10.90 8.20 -1.98
CA LYS A 115 -11.02 9.60 -1.55
C LYS A 115 -10.01 10.48 -2.28
N TYR A 116 -10.39 11.73 -2.52
CA TYR A 116 -9.55 12.73 -3.17
C TYR A 116 -9.31 13.91 -2.26
N ARG A 117 -8.06 14.35 -2.16
CA ARG A 117 -7.69 15.62 -1.53
C ARG A 117 -7.79 16.71 -2.59
N VAL A 118 -8.64 17.70 -2.36
CA VAL A 118 -8.83 18.82 -3.29
C VAL A 118 -8.43 20.15 -2.69
N LYS A 119 -7.83 21.00 -3.52
CA LYS A 119 -7.57 22.40 -3.21
C LYS A 119 -8.66 23.25 -3.85
N LEU A 120 -9.51 23.84 -3.03
CA LEU A 120 -10.52 24.80 -3.43
C LEU A 120 -9.98 26.21 -3.29
N VAL A 121 -10.23 27.05 -4.30
CA VAL A 121 -9.85 28.47 -4.29
C VAL A 121 -11.07 29.31 -4.64
N CYS A 122 -11.35 30.34 -3.82
CA CYS A 122 -12.44 31.26 -4.10
C CYS A 122 -12.07 32.21 -5.24
N ASP A 123 -12.95 32.32 -6.23
CA ASP A 123 -12.80 33.26 -7.36
C ASP A 123 -12.85 34.74 -6.95
N SER A 124 -13.56 35.05 -5.87
CA SER A 124 -13.90 36.41 -5.47
C SER A 124 -12.92 37.01 -4.46
N CYS A 125 -12.43 36.20 -3.52
CA CYS A 125 -11.52 36.66 -2.45
C CYS A 125 -10.16 35.94 -2.42
N GLY A 126 -9.96 34.94 -3.28
CA GLY A 126 -8.70 34.18 -3.34
C GLY A 126 -8.45 33.22 -2.16
N LYS A 127 -9.39 33.08 -1.23
CA LYS A 127 -9.23 32.16 -0.08
C LYS A 127 -9.08 30.72 -0.54
N GLU A 128 -8.09 30.03 0.02
CA GLU A 128 -7.81 28.62 -0.28
C GLU A 128 -8.25 27.72 0.89
N GLU A 129 -8.81 26.55 0.56
CA GLU A 129 -9.16 25.51 1.53
C GLU A 129 -8.80 24.14 0.95
N ARG A 130 -8.26 23.25 1.78
CA ARG A 130 -8.01 21.86 1.40
C ARG A 130 -8.98 20.95 2.14
N ILE A 131 -9.76 20.19 1.38
CA ILE A 131 -10.74 19.25 1.92
C ILE A 131 -10.58 17.89 1.26
N THR A 132 -11.00 16.85 1.97
CA THR A 132 -11.04 15.49 1.44
C THR A 132 -12.47 15.12 1.10
N LEU A 133 -12.68 14.56 -0.08
CA LEU A 133 -13.99 14.22 -0.63
C LEU A 133 -14.00 12.80 -1.13
N THR A 134 -15.12 12.10 -0.94
CA THR A 134 -15.41 10.88 -1.69
C THR A 134 -15.66 11.21 -3.17
N LYS A 135 -15.55 10.20 -4.04
CA LYS A 135 -15.87 10.36 -5.46
C LYS A 135 -17.25 10.99 -5.71
N ARG A 136 -18.27 10.60 -4.92
CA ARG A 136 -19.64 11.12 -5.05
C ARG A 136 -19.74 12.61 -4.67
N GLU A 137 -19.06 13.01 -3.59
CA GLU A 137 -19.06 14.41 -3.15
C GLU A 137 -18.28 15.28 -4.12
N LEU A 138 -17.18 14.76 -4.67
CA LEU A 138 -16.41 15.43 -5.70
C LEU A 138 -17.25 15.73 -6.95
N GLU A 139 -17.94 14.73 -7.48
CA GLU A 139 -18.86 14.89 -8.61
C GLU A 139 -19.98 15.89 -8.32
N SER A 140 -20.42 15.96 -7.05
CA SER A 140 -21.43 16.93 -6.60
C SER A 140 -20.90 18.36 -6.59
N ILE A 141 -19.65 18.55 -6.17
CA ILE A 141 -18.97 19.85 -6.12
C ILE A 141 -18.56 20.36 -7.52
N GLU A 142 -18.19 19.45 -8.42
CA GLU A 142 -17.93 19.79 -9.82
C GLU A 142 -19.19 20.31 -10.53
N LYS A 143 -20.37 19.77 -10.17
CA LYS A 143 -21.66 20.23 -10.67
C LYS A 143 -22.16 21.50 -9.96
N ASN A 144 -21.97 21.57 -8.65
CA ASN A 144 -22.45 22.66 -7.80
C ASN A 144 -21.28 23.29 -7.03
N SER A 145 -20.78 24.43 -7.51
CA SER A 145 -19.66 25.12 -6.87
C SER A 145 -19.99 25.51 -5.42
N PRO A 146 -19.21 25.06 -4.42
CA PRO A 146 -19.46 25.38 -3.04
C PRO A 146 -19.27 26.88 -2.77
N LYS A 147 -20.01 27.41 -1.80
CA LYS A 147 -19.94 28.82 -1.42
C LYS A 147 -18.82 29.06 -0.43
N CYS A 148 -18.06 30.13 -0.66
CA CYS A 148 -17.01 30.57 0.24
C CYS A 148 -17.62 31.09 1.56
N LYS A 149 -17.17 30.55 2.69
CA LYS A 149 -17.63 30.97 4.03
C LYS A 149 -17.33 32.43 4.37
N THR A 150 -16.40 33.08 3.65
CA THR A 150 -15.91 34.43 3.96
C THR A 150 -16.58 35.51 3.11
N CYS A 151 -16.76 35.27 1.81
CA CYS A 151 -17.31 36.29 0.90
C CYS A 151 -18.53 35.82 0.09
N ASN A 152 -19.03 34.60 0.36
CA ASN A 152 -20.12 33.96 -0.37
C ASN A 152 -19.88 33.81 -1.90
N GLY A 153 -18.63 33.98 -2.34
CA GLY A 153 -18.19 33.73 -3.73
C GLY A 153 -18.14 32.23 -4.05
N ASN A 154 -17.90 31.89 -5.32
CA ASN A 154 -17.82 30.49 -5.72
C ASN A 154 -16.41 29.93 -5.45
N MET A 155 -16.35 28.72 -4.93
CA MET A 155 -15.12 27.97 -4.75
C MET A 155 -14.91 27.07 -5.95
N VAL A 156 -13.72 27.13 -6.55
CA VAL A 156 -13.34 26.36 -7.73
C VAL A 156 -12.24 25.37 -7.37
N ILE A 157 -12.29 24.16 -7.90
CA ILE A 157 -11.23 23.16 -7.73
C ILE A 157 -10.02 23.60 -8.56
N LYS A 158 -8.87 23.78 -7.91
CA LYS A 158 -7.59 24.06 -8.58
C LYS A 158 -6.68 22.83 -8.66
N GLU A 159 -6.71 21.99 -7.63
CA GLU A 159 -5.91 20.77 -7.58
C GLU A 159 -6.78 19.63 -7.05
N LYS A 160 -6.54 18.44 -7.58
CA LYS A 160 -7.16 17.18 -7.16
C LYS A 160 -6.08 16.11 -7.20
N ILE A 161 -5.90 15.42 -6.08
CA ILE A 161 -4.99 14.28 -5.96
C ILE A 161 -5.68 13.16 -5.19
N ASP A 162 -5.40 11.91 -5.56
CA ASP A 162 -5.87 10.75 -4.80
C ASP A 162 -5.21 10.74 -3.41
N VAL A 163 -5.98 10.43 -2.35
CA VAL A 163 -5.46 10.45 -0.97
C VAL A 163 -4.37 9.39 -0.78
N VAL A 164 -4.49 8.21 -1.40
CA VAL A 164 -3.47 7.16 -1.34
C VAL A 164 -2.19 7.67 -1.98
N GLU A 165 -2.28 8.31 -3.15
CA GLU A 165 -1.13 8.91 -3.84
C GLU A 165 -0.48 10.04 -3.02
N GLU A 166 -1.29 10.97 -2.50
CA GLU A 166 -0.83 12.12 -1.68
C GLU A 166 -0.03 11.64 -0.46
N LEU A 167 -0.63 10.75 0.33
CA LEU A 167 -0.02 10.26 1.57
C LEU A 167 1.17 9.35 1.30
N SER A 168 1.12 8.53 0.24
CA SER A 168 2.26 7.70 -0.16
C SER A 168 3.47 8.56 -0.53
N LYS A 169 3.25 9.64 -1.30
CA LYS A 169 4.32 10.57 -1.67
C LYS A 169 4.92 11.26 -0.45
N LYS A 170 4.08 11.82 0.42
CA LYS A 170 4.52 12.44 1.70
C LYS A 170 5.31 11.45 2.56
N ALA A 171 4.86 10.20 2.63
CA ALA A 171 5.54 9.16 3.40
C ALA A 171 6.94 8.84 2.85
N LEU A 172 7.06 8.65 1.53
CA LEU A 172 8.35 8.37 0.89
C LEU A 172 9.34 9.52 1.09
N GLU A 173 8.89 10.77 0.99
CA GLU A 173 9.71 11.97 1.23
C GLU A 173 10.26 12.02 2.68
N MET A 174 9.52 11.47 3.65
CA MET A 174 9.88 11.45 5.07
C MET A 174 10.58 10.14 5.51
N GLY A 175 10.91 9.26 4.57
CA GLY A 175 11.52 7.96 4.84
C GLY A 175 10.60 6.98 5.58
N THR A 176 9.29 7.19 5.50
CA THR A 176 8.26 6.33 6.09
C THR A 176 7.97 5.16 5.15
N LYS A 177 7.83 3.96 5.71
CA LYS A 177 7.46 2.78 4.94
C LYS A 177 5.96 2.80 4.62
N VAL A 178 5.60 2.64 3.36
CA VAL A 178 4.19 2.57 2.93
C VAL A 178 3.79 1.11 2.72
N GLU A 179 2.68 0.71 3.32
CA GLU A 179 2.07 -0.62 3.15
C GLU A 179 0.61 -0.44 2.71
N LEU A 180 0.31 -0.96 1.53
CA LEU A 180 -1.05 -1.06 1.02
C LEU A 180 -1.66 -2.36 1.53
N ILE A 181 -2.88 -2.28 2.08
CA ILE A 181 -3.59 -3.41 2.66
C ILE A 181 -4.85 -3.67 1.82
N SER A 182 -4.99 -4.91 1.32
CA SER A 182 -6.19 -5.31 0.60
C SER A 182 -7.36 -5.54 1.56
N SER A 183 -8.55 -5.10 1.16
CA SER A 183 -9.81 -5.35 1.87
C SER A 183 -10.28 -6.81 1.81
N ASP A 184 -9.62 -7.66 1.01
CA ASP A 184 -9.93 -9.09 0.88
C ASP A 184 -9.68 -9.88 2.18
N SER A 185 -8.87 -9.32 3.10
CA SER A 185 -8.62 -9.89 4.42
C SER A 185 -9.52 -9.26 5.49
N GLU A 186 -9.85 -10.02 6.53
CA GLU A 186 -10.60 -9.50 7.69
C GLU A 186 -9.90 -8.28 8.31
N GLU A 187 -8.57 -8.35 8.42
CA GLU A 187 -7.76 -7.25 8.92
C GLU A 187 -7.81 -6.00 8.02
N GLY A 188 -7.77 -6.18 6.69
CA GLY A 188 -7.89 -5.07 5.75
C GLY A 188 -9.27 -4.46 5.68
N ALA A 189 -10.32 -5.28 5.72
CA ALA A 189 -11.70 -4.80 5.86
C ALA A 189 -11.88 -3.96 7.12
N THR A 190 -11.21 -4.34 8.22
CA THR A 190 -11.21 -3.57 9.47
C THR A 190 -10.51 -2.22 9.31
N LEU A 191 -9.37 -2.17 8.59
CA LEU A 191 -8.67 -0.91 8.30
C LEU A 191 -9.60 0.11 7.62
N LEU A 192 -10.35 -0.31 6.60
CA LEU A 192 -11.26 0.57 5.88
C LEU A 192 -12.48 0.95 6.71
N SER A 193 -13.18 -0.03 7.29
CA SER A 193 -14.48 0.18 7.95
C SER A 193 -14.37 0.86 9.31
N THR A 194 -13.35 0.53 10.10
CA THR A 194 -13.20 1.01 11.49
C THR A 194 -12.27 2.21 11.59
N PHE A 195 -11.18 2.22 10.81
CA PHE A 195 -10.15 3.26 10.88
C PHE A 195 -10.18 4.21 9.68
N GLY A 196 -11.21 4.11 8.82
CA GLY A 196 -11.41 5.02 7.69
C GLY A 196 -10.42 4.84 6.54
N GLY A 197 -9.67 3.73 6.53
CA GLY A 197 -8.71 3.36 5.48
C GLY A 197 -7.33 3.99 5.60
N VAL A 198 -7.07 4.78 6.64
CA VAL A 198 -5.78 5.46 6.87
C VAL A 198 -5.34 5.26 8.30
N ALA A 199 -4.20 4.59 8.48
CA ALA A 199 -3.59 4.36 9.78
C ALA A 199 -2.06 4.37 9.70
N GLY A 200 -1.40 4.31 10.84
CA GLY A 200 0.05 4.27 10.92
C GLY A 200 0.54 3.72 12.25
N ILE A 201 1.80 3.28 12.22
CA ILE A 201 2.59 2.93 13.39
C ILE A 201 3.68 3.98 13.51
N LEU A 202 3.79 4.61 14.67
CA LEU A 202 4.76 5.64 14.97
C LEU A 202 6.12 5.06 15.36
N ARG A 203 7.18 5.84 15.11
CA ARG A 203 8.56 5.58 15.59
C ARG A 203 8.68 5.87 17.08
N PHE A 204 7.95 6.88 17.54
CA PHE A 204 7.91 7.36 18.93
C PHE A 204 6.54 7.98 19.21
N GLU A 205 6.25 8.18 20.49
CA GLU A 205 4.96 8.71 20.96
C GLU A 205 4.85 10.22 20.70
N ILE A 206 3.64 10.68 20.37
CA ILE A 206 3.29 12.09 20.14
C ILE A 206 2.19 12.55 21.10
#